data_AF-A0A955AHX2-F1
#
_entry.id   AF-A0A955AHX2-F1
#
_cell.length_a   1.000
_cell.length_b   1.000
_cell.length_c   1.000
_cell.angle_alpha   90.00
_cell.angle_beta   90.00
_cell.angle_gamma   90.00
#
_symmetry.space_group_name_H-M   'P 1'
#
loop_
_entity.id
_entity.type
_entity.pdbx_description
1 polymer ?
#
loop_
_entity_poly.entity_id
_entity_poly.type
_entity_poly.pdbx_seq_one_letter_code
_entity_poly.pdbx_strand_id
1 'polypeptide(L)'
;METQVIDWGREALLTGLILAAPILLVGLVTGVITGVLQGITQVHDHALSFVPKILAMLVAVAVCLPWLVSRLADYWVTMYNGSTISGGF
;
A
#
# COMPACT_ATOMS: atom_id res chain seq x y z
N MET A 1 -22.18 -1.64 -23.64
CA MET A 1 -21.10 -2.50 -23.10
C MET A 1 -19.76 -1.78 -23.02
N GLU A 2 -19.41 -0.94 -24.01
CA GLU A 2 -18.13 -0.21 -24.02
C GLU A 2 -17.96 0.79 -22.85
N THR A 3 -19.03 1.46 -22.42
CA THR A 3 -19.00 2.41 -21.29
C THR A 3 -18.82 1.73 -19.93
N GLN A 4 -19.33 0.51 -19.77
CA GLN A 4 -19.27 -0.23 -18.51
C GLN A 4 -17.82 -0.66 -18.17
N VAL A 5 -17.03 -0.99 -19.20
CA VAL A 5 -15.60 -1.29 -19.05
C VAL A 5 -14.82 -0.02 -18.66
N ILE A 6 -15.20 1.14 -19.21
CA ILE A 6 -14.59 2.43 -18.88
C ILE A 6 -14.90 2.82 -17.42
N ASP A 7 -16.14 2.62 -16.96
CA ASP A 7 -16.53 2.92 -15.58
C ASP A 7 -15.82 2.01 -14.57
N TRP A 8 -15.71 0.70 -14.84
CA TRP A 8 -14.94 -0.21 -13.99
C TRP A 8 -13.45 0.16 -13.94
N GLY A 9 -12.86 0.54 -15.08
CA GLY A 9 -11.49 1.03 -15.13
C GLY A 9 -11.29 2.30 -14.31
N ARG A 10 -12.25 3.24 -14.38
CA ARG A 10 -12.23 4.48 -13.61
C ARG A 10 -12.33 4.21 -12.11
N GLU A 11 -13.22 3.32 -11.70
CA GLU A 11 -13.45 2.98 -10.29
C GLU A 11 -12.27 2.21 -9.69
N ALA A 12 -11.66 1.31 -10.47
CA ALA A 12 -10.41 0.64 -10.11
C ALA A 12 -9.24 1.61 -9.93
N LEU A 13 -9.10 2.59 -10.85
CA LEU A 13 -8.07 3.63 -10.74
C LEU A 13 -8.29 4.55 -9.53
N LEU A 14 -9.54 4.97 -9.27
CA LEU A 14 -9.85 5.79 -8.10
C LEU A 14 -9.64 5.04 -6.78
N THR A 15 -10.05 3.77 -6.73
CA THR A 15 -9.79 2.91 -5.58
C THR A 15 -8.29 2.74 -5.37
N GLY A 16 -7.54 2.44 -6.44
CA GLY A 16 -6.09 2.36 -6.42
C GLY A 16 -5.41 3.64 -5.94
N LEU A 17 -5.91 4.81 -6.36
CA LEU A 17 -5.39 6.12 -5.94
C LEU A 17 -5.66 6.41 -4.45
N ILE A 18 -6.86 6.08 -3.97
CA ILE A 18 -7.23 6.16 -2.55
C ILE A 18 -6.47 5.14 -1.70
N LEU A 19 -6.11 3.98 -2.25
CA LEU A 19 -5.20 3.03 -1.61
C LEU A 19 -3.78 3.60 -1.55
N ALA A 20 -3.32 4.19 -2.65
CA ALA A 20 -1.98 4.73 -2.82
C ALA A 20 -1.71 5.92 -1.89
N ALA A 21 -2.69 6.79 -1.63
CA ALA A 21 -2.49 7.99 -0.80
C ALA A 21 -1.95 7.71 0.63
N PRO A 22 -2.62 6.91 1.47
CA PRO A 22 -2.14 6.57 2.82
C PRO A 22 -0.93 5.61 2.82
N ILE A 23 -0.78 4.70 1.86
CA ILE A 23 0.43 3.86 1.77
C ILE A 23 1.66 4.69 1.39
N LEU A 24 1.51 5.69 0.51
CA LEU A 24 2.57 6.63 0.19
C LEU A 24 2.92 7.48 1.40
N LEU A 25 1.93 7.91 2.20
CA LEU A 25 2.16 8.68 3.42
C LEU A 25 2.90 7.86 4.48
N VAL A 26 2.46 6.63 4.74
CA VAL A 26 3.15 5.71 5.66
C VAL A 26 4.55 5.35 5.14
N GLY A 27 4.68 5.09 3.85
CA GLY A 27 5.96 4.82 3.20
C GLY A 27 6.93 6.00 3.27
N LEU A 28 6.44 7.23 3.06
CA LEU A 28 7.21 8.46 3.19
C LEU A 28 7.69 8.65 4.64
N VAL A 29 6.78 8.56 5.62
CA VAL A 29 7.12 8.72 7.04
C VAL A 29 8.18 7.70 7.46
N THR A 30 7.99 6.43 7.09
CA THR A 30 8.91 5.38 7.50
C THR A 30 10.24 5.42 6.72
N GLY A 31 10.21 5.82 5.45
CA GLY A 31 11.40 6.09 4.64
C GLY A 31 12.22 7.25 5.19
N VAL A 32 11.57 8.31 5.66
CA VAL A 32 12.22 9.45 6.32
C VAL A 32 12.83 9.02 7.65
N ILE A 33 12.10 8.30 8.51
CA ILE A 33 12.62 7.82 9.80
C ILE A 33 13.86 6.94 9.61
N THR A 34 13.81 6.00 8.67
CA THR A 34 14.95 5.09 8.41
C THR A 34 16.12 5.79 7.74
N GLY A 35 15.87 6.77 6.85
CA GLY A 35 16.91 7.61 6.23
C GLY A 35 17.61 8.52 7.23
N VAL A 36 16.86 9.10 8.17
CA VAL A 36 17.43 9.90 9.27
C VAL A 36 18.28 9.02 10.16
N LEU A 37 17.78 7.86 10.62
CA LEU A 37 18.55 6.89 11.40
C LEU A 37 19.86 6.46 10.70
N GLN A 38 19.85 6.37 9.36
CA GLN A 38 21.06 6.13 8.58
C GLN A 38 22.07 7.29 8.62
N GLY A 39 21.61 8.53 8.61
CA GLY A 39 22.47 9.72 8.63
C GLY A 39 23.09 10.03 10.00
N ILE A 40 22.34 9.85 11.10
CA ILE A 40 22.81 10.19 12.45
C ILE A 40 23.85 9.22 13.01
N THR A 41 23.84 7.95 12.60
CA THR A 41 24.69 6.92 13.23
C THR A 41 26.11 6.87 12.65
N GLN A 42 26.40 7.56 11.54
CA GLN A 42 27.72 7.71 10.91
C GLN A 42 28.64 6.45 10.95
N VAL A 43 28.09 5.25 10.69
CA VAL A 43 28.89 4.04 10.49
C VAL A 43 29.04 3.79 8.99
N HIS A 44 30.23 4.06 8.47
CA HIS A 44 30.64 3.81 7.07
C HIS A 44 31.02 2.32 6.84
N ASP A 45 30.40 1.41 7.59
CA ASP A 45 30.61 -0.03 7.45
C ASP A 45 29.33 -0.66 6.91
N HIS A 46 29.37 -1.03 5.62
CA HIS A 46 28.21 -1.49 4.85
C HIS A 46 27.56 -2.75 5.45
N ALA A 47 28.26 -3.58 6.24
CA ALA A 47 27.70 -4.82 6.79
C ALA A 47 26.93 -4.62 8.10
N LEU A 48 27.41 -3.76 9.01
CA LEU A 48 26.78 -3.51 10.32
C LEU A 48 25.54 -2.62 10.23
N SER A 49 25.47 -1.72 9.24
CA SER A 49 24.30 -0.85 9.01
C SER A 49 23.14 -1.57 8.30
N PHE A 50 23.36 -2.80 7.80
CA PHE A 50 22.33 -3.58 7.10
C PHE A 50 21.26 -4.13 8.05
N VAL A 51 21.66 -4.57 9.25
CA VAL A 51 20.74 -5.21 10.22
C VAL A 51 19.69 -4.23 10.75
N PRO A 52 20.04 -3.02 11.24
CA PRO A 52 19.05 -2.05 11.70
C PRO A 52 18.12 -1.59 10.56
N LYS A 53 18.63 -1.49 9.31
CA LYS A 53 17.85 -1.09 8.13
C LYS A 53 16.77 -2.12 7.79
N ILE A 54 17.14 -3.41 7.77
CA ILE A 54 16.21 -4.52 7.49
C ILE A 54 15.14 -4.59 8.58
N LEU A 55 15.51 -4.46 9.86
CA LEU A 55 14.55 -4.47 10.96
C LEU A 55 13.54 -3.33 10.84
N ALA A 56 14.02 -2.12 10.54
CA ALA A 56 13.16 -0.96 10.40
C ALA A 56 12.23 -1.06 9.17
N MET A 57 12.71 -1.61 8.05
CA MET A 57 11.85 -1.94 6.89
C MET A 57 10.82 -3.03 7.22
N LEU A 58 11.20 -4.06 7.98
CA LEU A 58 10.29 -5.12 8.42
C LEU A 58 9.15 -4.56 9.27
N VAL A 59 9.47 -3.69 10.24
CA VAL A 59 8.48 -3.02 11.08
C VAL A 59 7.58 -2.10 10.24
N ALA A 60 8.15 -1.35 9.29
CA ALA A 60 7.41 -0.50 8.37
C ALA A 60 6.36 -1.29 7.59
N VAL A 61 6.79 -2.39 6.96
CA VAL A 61 5.93 -3.25 6.16
C VAL A 61 4.91 -3.94 7.05
N ALA A 62 5.30 -4.44 8.23
CA ALA A 62 4.38 -5.10 9.17
C ALA A 62 3.24 -4.19 9.63
N VAL A 63 3.51 -2.90 9.86
CA VAL A 63 2.48 -1.91 10.21
C VAL A 63 1.59 -1.57 9.01
N CYS A 64 2.16 -1.52 7.80
CA CYS A 64 1.41 -1.22 6.58
C CYS A 64 0.58 -2.40 6.06
N LEU A 65 0.98 -3.63 6.39
CA LEU A 65 0.38 -4.88 5.90
C LEU A 65 -1.12 -5.04 6.22
N PRO A 66 -1.59 -4.90 7.48
CA PRO A 66 -3.01 -5.09 7.79
C PRO A 66 -3.89 -4.09 7.06
N TRP A 67 -3.40 -2.85 6.92
CA TRP A 67 -4.13 -1.80 6.24
C TRP A 67 -4.24 -2.06 4.72
N LEU A 68 -3.17 -2.54 4.09
CA LEU A 68 -3.17 -2.92 2.66
C LEU A 68 -4.15 -4.08 2.39
N VAL A 69 -4.18 -5.07 3.28
CA VAL A 69 -5.07 -6.23 3.14
C VAL A 69 -6.54 -5.84 3.28
N SER A 70 -6.91 -5.01 4.26
CA SER A 70 -8.29 -4.54 4.43
C SER A 70 -8.81 -3.83 3.18
N ARG A 71 -7.95 -3.03 2.54
CA ARG A 71 -8.31 -2.25 1.36
C ARG A 71 -8.46 -3.07 0.09
N LEU A 72 -7.60 -4.07 -0.10
CA LEU A 72 -7.78 -5.06 -1.16
C LEU A 72 -9.07 -5.85 -0.96
N ALA A 73 -9.39 -6.24 0.27
CA ALA A 73 -10.62 -6.94 0.60
C ALA A 73 -11.86 -6.08 0.28
N ASP A 74 -11.87 -4.79 0.64
CA ASP A 74 -12.96 -3.86 0.32
C ASP A 74 -13.21 -3.75 -1.20
N TYR A 75 -12.14 -3.70 -1.99
CA TYR A 75 -12.24 -3.67 -3.45
C TYR A 75 -12.83 -4.97 -4.01
N TRP A 76 -12.34 -6.12 -3.54
CA TRP A 76 -12.87 -7.43 -3.95
C TRP A 76 -14.35 -7.59 -3.59
N VAL A 77 -14.77 -7.15 -2.40
CA VAL A 77 -16.17 -7.18 -1.96
C VAL A 77 -17.04 -6.27 -2.81
N THR A 78 -16.57 -5.07 -3.14
CA THR A 78 -17.30 -4.12 -3.98
C THR A 78 -17.51 -4.68 -5.40
N MET A 79 -16.47 -5.28 -5.99
CA MET A 79 -16.55 -5.93 -7.30
C MET A 79 -17.49 -7.16 -7.27
N TYR A 80 -17.36 -8.03 -6.28
CA TYR A 80 -18.16 -9.25 -6.15
C TYR A 80 -19.64 -8.96 -5.89
N ASN A 81 -19.92 -7.97 -5.03
CA ASN A 81 -21.29 -7.52 -4.81
C ASN A 81 -21.84 -6.87 -6.08
N GLY A 82 -21.07 -6.03 -6.77
CA GLY A 82 -21.46 -5.40 -8.03
C GLY A 82 -21.79 -6.38 -9.16
N SER A 83 -21.13 -7.55 -9.23
CA SER A 83 -21.43 -8.58 -10.22
C SER A 83 -22.65 -9.43 -9.85
N THR A 84 -22.97 -9.57 -8.57
CA THR A 84 -24.11 -10.37 -8.09
C THR A 84 -25.45 -9.66 -8.31
N ILE A 85 -25.50 -8.32 -8.26
CA ILE A 85 -26.72 -7.53 -8.51
C ILE A 85 -27.06 -7.34 -10.00
N SER A 86 -26.15 -7.66 -10.93
CA SER A 86 -26.39 -7.53 -12.38
C SER A 86 -26.79 -8.85 -13.06
N GLY A 87 -26.76 -9.99 -12.35
CA GLY A 87 -27.12 -11.31 -12.86
C GLY A 87 -28.50 -11.83 -12.41
N GLY A 88 -29.24 -11.03 -11.63
CA GLY A 88 -30.63 -11.31 -11.25
C GLY A 88 -31.55 -10.27 -11.87
N PHE A 89 -32.34 -10.72 -12.84
CA PHE A 89 -33.24 -9.99 -13.76
C PHE A 89 -32.60 -9.51 -15.07
#